data_AF-A0A1J5DMP0-F1
#
_entry.id   AF-A0A1J5DMP0-F1
#
_cell.length_a   1.000
_cell.length_b   1.000
_cell.length_c   1.000
_cell.angle_alpha   90.00
_cell.angle_beta   90.00
_cell.angle_gamma   90.00
#
_symmetry.space_group_name_H-M   'P 1'
#
loop_
_entity.id
_entity.type
_entity.pdbx_description
1 polymer ?
#
loop_
_entity_poly.entity_id
_entity_poly.type
_entity_poly.pdbx_seq_one_letter_code
_entity_poly.pdbx_strand_id
1 'polypeptide(L)'
;MTGTDTHCPHCGAELRGDPRKRGSRPGGTPGCPYDGLAYAALRAGHDAIYFGAWRRIDAPPMEIRRGYHGIGRHLGAIGRELAGHDLPAAARDLDEALEAHRDADPREEAPDALRLMDNALSYAHRAIDDLLHEKGLPPHQPMDFAEWYDVVEVPFRDEW
;
A
#
# COMPACT_ATOMS: atom_id res chain seq x y z
N MET A 1 24.94 -18.64 -8.72
CA MET A 1 24.49 -17.32 -8.23
C MET A 1 22.99 -17.26 -8.42
N THR A 2 22.21 -17.67 -7.42
CA THR A 2 20.74 -17.64 -7.46
C THR A 2 20.31 -16.25 -7.02
N GLY A 3 19.72 -15.47 -7.94
CA GLY A 3 19.17 -14.17 -7.63
C GLY A 3 18.16 -14.29 -6.49
N THR A 4 18.37 -13.54 -5.41
CA THR A 4 17.32 -13.35 -4.41
C THR A 4 16.24 -12.53 -5.08
N ASP A 5 15.17 -13.18 -5.55
CA ASP A 5 13.97 -12.48 -6.00
C ASP A 5 13.51 -11.57 -4.87
N THR A 6 13.69 -10.26 -5.07
CA THR A 6 13.30 -9.23 -4.10
C THR A 6 11.80 -8.99 -4.09
N HIS A 7 11.05 -9.70 -4.93
CA HIS A 7 9.61 -9.59 -5.10
C HIS A 7 8.94 -10.95 -4.96
N CYS A 8 7.74 -10.99 -4.38
CA CYS A 8 6.97 -12.21 -4.29
C CYS A 8 6.56 -12.68 -5.69
N PRO A 9 6.79 -13.94 -6.10
CA PRO A 9 6.40 -14.40 -7.43
C PRO A 9 4.88 -14.49 -7.63
N HIS A 10 4.10 -14.44 -6.55
CA HIS A 10 2.63 -14.53 -6.60
C HIS A 10 1.94 -13.18 -6.69
N CYS A 11 2.35 -12.23 -5.84
CA CYS A 11 1.75 -10.90 -5.80
C CYS A 11 2.66 -9.80 -6.32
N GLY A 12 3.92 -10.06 -6.67
CA GLY A 12 4.86 -9.03 -7.12
C GLY A 12 5.29 -8.02 -6.05
N ALA A 13 4.80 -8.11 -4.80
CA ALA A 13 5.18 -7.18 -3.74
C ALA A 13 6.65 -7.35 -3.34
N GLU A 14 7.31 -6.24 -3.01
CA GLU A 14 8.68 -6.25 -2.45
C GLU A 14 8.71 -7.12 -1.17
N LEU A 15 9.56 -8.14 -1.13
CA LEU A 15 9.78 -8.98 0.04
C LEU A 15 10.63 -8.21 1.06
N ARG A 16 10.00 -7.68 2.11
CA ARG A 16 10.69 -7.00 3.23
C ARG A 16 10.47 -7.78 4.54
N GLY A 17 11.55 -8.15 5.24
CA GLY A 17 11.50 -8.73 6.59
C GLY A 17 11.35 -10.26 6.69
N ASP A 18 11.44 -10.78 7.93
CA ASP A 18 11.71 -12.18 8.33
C ASP A 18 10.80 -13.21 7.61
N PRO A 19 11.37 -14.20 6.88
CA PRO A 19 10.62 -15.27 6.20
C PRO A 19 9.67 -16.09 7.10
N ARG A 20 9.77 -15.96 8.43
CA ARG A 20 8.96 -16.68 9.43
C ARG A 20 7.50 -16.22 9.57
N LYS A 21 7.10 -15.07 9.02
CA LYS A 21 5.70 -14.54 9.16
C LYS A 21 4.76 -14.86 8.02
N ARG A 22 5.23 -15.59 7.02
CA ARG A 22 4.32 -16.18 6.06
C ARG A 22 3.47 -17.22 6.84
N GLY A 23 2.14 -17.11 6.83
CA GLY A 23 1.16 -18.06 7.37
C GLY A 23 0.98 -19.35 6.54
N SER A 24 1.01 -20.50 7.21
CA SER A 24 1.18 -21.82 6.58
C SER A 24 -0.06 -22.32 5.84
N ARG A 25 0.10 -22.76 4.57
CA ARG A 25 -0.87 -23.65 3.90
C ARG A 25 -0.85 -25.05 4.56
N PRO A 26 -1.90 -25.88 4.40
CA PRO A 26 -1.81 -27.31 4.75
C PRO A 26 -0.66 -27.92 3.92
N GLY A 27 0.44 -28.30 4.60
CA GLY A 27 1.70 -28.67 3.95
C GLY A 27 2.91 -27.80 4.32
N GLY A 28 2.77 -26.82 5.21
CA GLY A 28 3.89 -26.23 5.95
C GLY A 28 4.76 -25.24 5.17
N THR A 29 4.42 -24.90 3.93
CA THR A 29 4.99 -23.71 3.26
C THR A 29 3.95 -22.61 3.24
N PRO A 30 4.24 -21.46 3.83
CA PRO A 30 3.29 -20.39 3.85
C PRO A 30 3.20 -19.62 2.53
N GLY A 31 2.02 -19.71 1.91
CA GLY A 31 1.72 -19.08 0.62
C GLY A 31 1.54 -17.57 0.74
N CYS A 32 1.61 -16.86 -0.39
CA CYS A 32 1.27 -15.45 -0.40
C CYS A 32 -0.24 -15.28 -0.13
N PRO A 33 -0.66 -14.41 0.80
CA PRO A 33 -2.09 -14.21 1.11
C PRO A 33 -2.84 -13.51 -0.03
N TYR A 34 -2.13 -12.88 -0.96
CA TYR A 34 -2.69 -12.23 -2.15
C TYR A 34 -2.71 -13.14 -3.39
N ASP A 35 -2.27 -14.40 -3.27
CA ASP A 35 -2.23 -15.34 -4.40
C ASP A 35 -3.64 -15.55 -4.99
N GLY A 36 -3.75 -15.43 -6.31
CA GLY A 36 -5.03 -15.56 -7.02
C GLY A 36 -5.97 -14.36 -6.93
N LEU A 37 -5.62 -13.29 -6.21
CA LEU A 37 -6.42 -12.07 -6.14
C LEU A 37 -6.21 -11.17 -7.36
N ALA A 38 -7.27 -10.52 -7.82
CA ALA A 38 -7.15 -9.43 -8.80
C ALA A 38 -6.32 -8.29 -8.22
N TYR A 39 -5.42 -7.73 -9.05
CA TYR A 39 -4.51 -6.65 -8.68
C TYR A 39 -3.70 -6.96 -7.40
N ALA A 40 -3.30 -8.22 -7.21
CA ALA A 40 -2.56 -8.68 -6.04
C ALA A 40 -1.38 -7.79 -5.66
N ALA A 41 -0.64 -7.27 -6.64
CA ALA A 41 0.49 -6.37 -6.41
C ALA A 41 0.09 -5.01 -5.85
N LEU A 42 -1.00 -4.44 -6.34
CA LEU A 42 -1.50 -3.16 -5.84
C LEU A 42 -2.03 -3.33 -4.42
N ARG A 43 -2.82 -4.37 -4.18
CA ARG A 43 -3.37 -4.68 -2.85
C ARG A 43 -2.28 -4.93 -1.81
N ALA A 44 -1.31 -5.78 -2.14
CA ALA A 44 -0.18 -6.07 -1.26
C ALA A 44 0.73 -4.85 -1.03
N GLY A 45 0.95 -4.05 -2.07
CA GLY A 45 1.73 -2.81 -2.00
C GLY A 45 1.06 -1.77 -1.11
N HIS A 46 -0.25 -1.59 -1.25
CA HIS A 46 -1.06 -0.74 -0.39
C HIS A 46 -0.93 -1.18 1.08
N ASP A 47 -1.17 -2.46 1.37
CA ASP A 47 -1.20 -2.97 2.75
C ASP A 47 0.16 -2.90 3.44
N ALA A 48 1.25 -3.12 2.69
CA ALA A 48 2.60 -2.93 3.21
C ALA A 48 2.89 -1.48 3.64
N ILE A 49 2.24 -0.51 3.00
CA ILE A 49 2.34 0.90 3.39
C ILE A 49 1.35 1.21 4.52
N TYR A 50 0.12 0.69 4.43
CA TYR A 50 -0.95 0.87 5.42
C TYR A 50 -0.57 0.34 6.80
N PHE A 51 0.12 -0.80 6.87
CA PHE A 51 0.65 -1.36 8.12
C PHE A 51 2.11 -0.96 8.38
N GLY A 52 2.64 0.02 7.65
CA GLY A 52 4.04 0.41 7.70
C GLY A 52 4.44 1.09 9.01
N ALA A 53 5.68 0.89 9.43
CA ALA A 53 6.25 1.46 10.67
C ALA A 53 6.22 3.00 10.74
N TRP A 54 6.06 3.68 9.60
CA TRP A 54 5.95 5.14 9.52
C TRP A 54 4.70 5.70 10.21
N ARG A 55 3.67 4.87 10.43
CA ARG A 55 2.43 5.23 11.13
C ARG A 55 2.52 5.15 12.66
N ARG A 56 3.64 4.66 13.21
CA ARG A 56 3.84 4.64 14.67
C ARG A 56 3.89 6.07 15.21
N ILE A 57 3.32 6.29 16.40
CA ILE A 57 3.43 7.57 17.11
C ILE A 57 4.90 7.99 17.34
N ASP A 58 5.78 7.01 17.50
CA ASP A 58 7.22 7.16 17.71
C ASP A 58 8.05 6.88 16.44
N ALA A 59 7.43 6.93 15.24
CA ALA A 59 8.10 6.62 13.99
C ALA A 59 9.34 7.52 13.80
N PRO A 60 10.55 6.94 13.65
CA PRO A 60 11.74 7.74 13.43
C PRO A 60 11.70 8.37 12.03
N PRO A 61 12.37 9.52 11.81
CA PRO A 61 12.35 10.22 10.51
C PRO A 61 12.72 9.36 9.30
N MET A 62 13.57 8.34 9.50
CA MET A 62 13.94 7.39 8.45
C MET A 62 12.78 6.49 7.99
N GLU A 63 11.89 6.08 8.90
CA GLU A 63 10.71 5.29 8.53
C GLU A 63 9.67 6.18 7.86
N ILE A 64 9.51 7.43 8.29
CA ILE A 64 8.65 8.42 7.61
C ILE A 64 9.09 8.62 6.16
N ARG A 65 10.38 8.88 5.92
CA ARG A 65 10.93 8.98 4.55
C ARG A 65 10.74 7.70 3.74
N ARG A 66 10.87 6.54 4.37
CA ARG A 66 10.63 5.25 3.71
C ARG A 66 9.16 5.10 3.31
N GLY A 67 8.22 5.46 4.20
CA GLY A 67 6.79 5.48 3.93
C GLY A 67 6.47 6.40 2.75
N TYR A 68 7.00 7.62 2.77
CA TYR A 68 6.86 8.60 1.69
C TYR A 68 7.29 8.03 0.33
N HIS A 69 8.51 7.50 0.24
CA HIS A 69 8.97 6.90 -1.00
C HIS A 69 8.19 5.63 -1.39
N GLY A 70 7.68 4.89 -0.41
CA GLY A 70 6.78 3.75 -0.63
C GLY A 70 5.48 4.16 -1.31
N ILE A 71 4.83 5.21 -0.79
CA ILE A 71 3.63 5.81 -1.37
C ILE A 71 3.92 6.23 -2.82
N GLY A 72 4.96 7.02 -3.07
CA GLY A 72 5.28 7.47 -4.43
C GLY A 72 5.49 6.32 -5.44
N ARG A 73 6.18 5.24 -5.04
CA ARG A 73 6.33 4.05 -5.90
C ARG A 73 4.99 3.37 -6.16
N HIS A 74 4.13 3.32 -5.15
CA HIS A 74 2.82 2.69 -5.25
C HIS A 74 1.85 3.49 -6.14
N LEU A 75 1.82 4.82 -6.02
CA LEU A 75 1.07 5.71 -6.92
C LEU A 75 1.52 5.51 -8.38
N GLY A 76 2.83 5.42 -8.62
CA GLY A 76 3.35 5.10 -9.94
C GLY A 76 2.91 3.73 -10.48
N ALA A 77 2.69 2.75 -9.60
CA ALA A 77 2.16 1.44 -9.99
C ALA A 77 0.66 1.50 -10.34
N ILE A 78 -0.13 2.21 -9.55
CA ILE A 78 -1.56 2.46 -9.84
C ILE A 78 -1.70 3.16 -11.19
N GLY A 79 -0.92 4.22 -11.45
CA GLY A 79 -0.98 4.95 -12.72
C GLY A 79 -0.64 4.10 -13.94
N ARG A 80 0.29 3.14 -13.82
CA ARG A 80 0.59 2.18 -14.90
C ARG A 80 -0.58 1.24 -15.16
N GLU A 81 -1.26 0.78 -14.11
CA GLU A 81 -2.44 -0.06 -14.26
C GLU A 81 -3.58 0.72 -14.91
N LEU A 82 -3.88 1.92 -14.40
CA LEU A 82 -4.95 2.78 -14.91
C LEU A 82 -4.78 3.22 -16.36
N ALA A 83 -3.54 3.28 -16.88
CA ALA A 83 -3.31 3.65 -18.28
C ALA A 83 -4.01 2.73 -19.30
N GLY A 84 -4.39 1.51 -18.90
CA GLY A 84 -5.17 0.57 -19.70
C GLY A 84 -6.69 0.65 -19.55
N HIS A 85 -7.20 1.56 -18.72
CA HIS A 85 -8.61 1.60 -18.30
C HIS A 85 -9.22 3.00 -18.51
N ASP A 86 -10.51 3.06 -18.85
CA ASP A 86 -11.27 4.32 -18.90
C ASP A 86 -12.04 4.52 -17.58
N LEU A 87 -11.30 4.86 -16.52
CA LEU A 87 -11.83 5.03 -15.16
C LEU A 87 -11.59 6.48 -14.69
N PRO A 88 -12.45 7.43 -15.08
CA PRO A 88 -12.24 8.85 -14.76
C PRO A 88 -12.35 9.16 -13.26
N ALA A 89 -13.05 8.33 -12.46
CA ALA A 89 -13.06 8.46 -11.01
C ALA A 89 -11.69 8.08 -10.42
N ALA A 90 -11.18 6.90 -10.77
CA ALA A 90 -9.88 6.43 -10.33
C ALA A 90 -8.72 7.36 -10.76
N ALA A 91 -8.82 7.95 -11.95
CA ALA A 91 -7.84 8.92 -12.42
C ALA A 91 -7.82 10.20 -11.54
N ARG A 92 -8.99 10.72 -11.16
CA ARG A 92 -9.09 11.86 -10.23
C ARG A 92 -8.53 11.51 -8.86
N ASP A 93 -8.87 10.33 -8.34
CA ASP A 93 -8.35 9.89 -7.05
C ASP A 93 -6.82 9.72 -7.09
N LEU A 94 -6.26 9.22 -8.20
CA LEU A 94 -4.81 9.18 -8.37
C LEU A 94 -4.19 10.59 -8.42
N ASP A 95 -4.82 11.55 -9.07
CA ASP A 95 -4.35 12.94 -9.11
C ASP A 95 -4.36 13.58 -7.71
N GLU A 96 -5.43 13.40 -6.92
CA GLU A 96 -5.52 13.84 -5.52
C GLU A 96 -4.44 13.17 -4.66
N ALA A 97 -4.18 11.88 -4.87
CA ALA A 97 -3.10 11.16 -4.20
C ALA A 97 -1.71 11.73 -4.51
N LEU A 98 -1.46 12.07 -5.77
CA LEU A 98 -0.20 12.63 -6.23
C LEU A 98 0.03 14.05 -5.71
N GLU A 99 -1.02 14.88 -5.64
CA GLU A 99 -0.97 16.21 -5.04
C GLU A 99 -0.63 16.13 -3.55
N ALA A 100 -1.41 15.36 -2.78
CA ALA A 100 -1.15 15.16 -1.36
C ALA A 100 0.25 14.59 -1.10
N HIS A 101 0.72 13.67 -1.94
CA HIS A 101 2.08 13.11 -1.83
C HIS A 101 3.17 14.17 -2.09
N ARG A 102 2.97 15.12 -3.02
CA ARG A 102 3.96 16.18 -3.25
C ARG A 102 4.05 17.12 -2.06
N ASP A 103 2.90 17.55 -1.54
CA ASP A 103 2.82 18.45 -0.39
C ASP A 103 3.32 17.80 0.92
N ALA A 104 3.39 16.47 0.95
CA ALA A 104 3.89 15.68 2.06
C ALA A 104 5.43 15.51 2.10
N ASP A 105 6.20 16.20 1.25
CA ASP A 105 7.65 15.97 1.14
C ASP A 105 8.34 16.15 2.51
N PRO A 106 8.92 15.08 3.08
CA PRO A 106 9.53 15.12 4.41
C PRO A 106 10.85 15.91 4.45
N ARG A 107 11.32 16.41 3.30
CA ARG A 107 12.45 17.36 3.20
C ARG A 107 12.00 18.80 3.42
N GLU A 108 10.72 19.07 3.21
CA GLU A 108 10.09 20.33 3.50
C GLU A 108 9.60 20.28 4.95
N GLU A 109 9.76 21.35 5.72
CA GLU A 109 9.21 21.44 7.09
C GLU A 109 7.69 21.61 7.03
N ALA A 110 6.98 20.66 6.43
CA ALA A 110 5.54 20.66 6.30
C ALA A 110 4.92 20.25 7.66
N PRO A 111 4.19 21.15 8.35
CA PRO A 111 3.61 20.88 9.67
C PRO A 111 2.67 19.66 9.70
N ASP A 112 2.13 19.29 8.53
CA ASP A 112 1.12 18.25 8.35
C ASP A 112 1.59 17.09 7.45
N ALA A 113 2.90 16.90 7.26
CA ALA A 113 3.44 15.91 6.32
C ALA A 113 2.84 14.50 6.52
N LEU A 114 2.71 14.03 7.77
CA LEU A 114 2.13 12.72 8.07
C LEU A 114 0.65 12.63 7.68
N ARG A 115 -0.13 13.68 7.94
CA ARG A 115 -1.54 13.75 7.54
C ARG A 115 -1.68 13.73 6.02
N LEU A 116 -0.79 14.42 5.30
CA LEU A 116 -0.78 14.43 3.84
C LEU A 116 -0.33 13.08 3.25
N MET A 117 0.62 12.38 3.88
CA MET A 117 0.95 10.99 3.53
C MET A 117 -0.24 10.05 3.73
N ASP A 118 -0.99 10.22 4.82
CA ASP A 118 -2.20 9.44 5.08
C ASP A 118 -3.27 9.71 4.03
N ASN A 119 -3.53 10.98 3.71
CA ASN A 119 -4.44 11.37 2.63
C ASN A 119 -4.05 10.74 1.30
N ALA A 120 -2.76 10.83 0.92
CA ALA A 120 -2.27 10.23 -0.31
C ALA A 120 -2.55 8.72 -0.38
N LEU A 121 -2.40 7.99 0.74
CA LEU A 121 -2.72 6.57 0.81
C LEU A 121 -4.23 6.31 0.73
N SER A 122 -5.06 7.12 1.38
CA SER A 122 -6.52 7.02 1.31
C SER A 122 -7.04 7.23 -0.12
N TYR A 123 -6.50 8.22 -0.85
CA TYR A 123 -6.81 8.42 -2.26
C TYR A 123 -6.34 7.24 -3.13
N ALA A 124 -5.14 6.71 -2.87
CA ALA A 124 -4.62 5.53 -3.56
C ALA A 124 -5.51 4.30 -3.36
N HIS A 125 -6.05 4.12 -2.15
CA HIS A 125 -6.99 3.04 -1.84
C HIS A 125 -8.25 3.12 -2.71
N ARG A 126 -8.86 4.32 -2.80
CA ARG A 126 -10.07 4.53 -3.61
C ARG A 126 -9.83 4.24 -5.09
N ALA A 127 -8.67 4.61 -5.63
CA ALA A 127 -8.30 4.24 -7.00
C ALA A 127 -8.18 2.72 -7.22
N ILE A 128 -7.74 1.96 -6.20
CA ILE A 128 -7.72 0.48 -6.24
C ILE A 128 -9.15 -0.07 -6.16
N ASP A 129 -10.01 0.51 -5.34
CA ASP A 129 -11.42 0.11 -5.24
C ASP A 129 -12.16 0.30 -6.56
N ASP A 130 -11.93 1.40 -7.27
CA ASP A 130 -12.50 1.63 -8.59
C ASP A 130 -12.03 0.57 -9.61
N LEU A 131 -10.74 0.21 -9.58
CA LEU A 131 -10.19 -0.87 -10.42
C LEU A 131 -10.85 -2.24 -10.13
N LEU A 132 -11.14 -2.53 -8.86
CA LEU A 132 -11.83 -3.74 -8.44
C LEU A 132 -13.30 -3.70 -8.82
N HIS A 133 -13.96 -2.56 -8.63
CA HIS A 133 -15.35 -2.33 -8.97
C HIS A 133 -15.63 -2.53 -10.47
N GLU A 134 -14.74 -2.03 -11.34
CA GLU A 134 -14.78 -2.26 -12.79
C GLU A 134 -14.81 -3.76 -13.15
N LYS A 135 -14.17 -4.61 -12.32
CA LYS A 135 -14.18 -6.07 -12.46
C LYS A 135 -15.38 -6.76 -11.78
N GLY A 136 -16.30 -6.00 -11.20
CA GLY A 136 -17.42 -6.53 -10.40
C GLY A 136 -16.98 -7.19 -9.09
N LEU A 137 -15.81 -6.82 -8.56
CA LEU A 137 -15.25 -7.36 -7.33
C LEU A 137 -15.56 -6.46 -6.12
N PRO A 138 -15.56 -7.00 -4.89
CA PRO A 138 -15.73 -6.19 -3.69
C PRO A 138 -14.53 -5.24 -3.49
N PRO A 139 -14.72 -4.13 -2.73
CA PRO A 139 -13.65 -3.23 -2.34
C PRO A 139 -12.51 -3.93 -1.60
N HIS A 140 -11.32 -3.35 -1.65
CA HIS A 140 -10.17 -3.84 -0.92
C HIS A 140 -10.33 -3.59 0.59
N GLN A 141 -10.08 -4.62 1.40
CA GLN A 141 -10.21 -4.55 2.86
C GLN A 141 -8.87 -4.94 3.50
N PRO A 142 -7.99 -3.97 3.82
CA PRO A 142 -6.66 -4.22 4.41
C PRO A 142 -6.73 -5.04 5.69
N MET A 143 -7.80 -4.87 6.48
CA MET A 143 -7.99 -5.57 7.74
C MET A 143 -8.14 -7.09 7.58
N ASP A 144 -8.59 -7.58 6.41
CA ASP A 144 -8.63 -9.01 6.12
C ASP A 144 -7.22 -9.64 6.05
N PHE A 145 -6.19 -8.81 5.88
CA PHE A 145 -4.79 -9.22 5.76
C PHE A 145 -3.94 -8.86 6.99
N ALA A 146 -4.53 -8.22 8.00
CA ALA A 146 -3.82 -7.65 9.14
C ALA A 146 -2.89 -8.64 9.86
N GLU A 147 -3.28 -9.91 10.00
CA GLU A 147 -2.48 -10.95 10.66
C GLU A 147 -1.11 -11.22 9.98
N TRP A 148 -0.94 -10.80 8.73
CA TRP A 148 0.26 -10.98 7.93
C TRP A 148 1.26 -9.82 8.06
N TYR A 149 0.84 -8.75 8.73
CA TYR A 149 1.63 -7.56 8.95
C TYR A 149 1.89 -7.35 10.43
N ASP A 150 2.98 -6.65 10.72
CA ASP A 150 3.17 -6.06 12.03
C ASP A 150 2.25 -4.86 12.16
N VAL A 151 0.98 -5.13 12.47
CA VAL A 151 -0.05 -4.12 12.68
C VAL A 151 0.44 -3.17 13.76
N VAL A 152 0.84 -1.99 13.34
CA VAL A 152 0.96 -0.84 14.22
C VAL A 152 -0.46 -0.35 14.45
N GLU A 153 -0.87 -0.09 15.69
CA GLU A 153 -2.14 0.59 15.98
C GLU A 153 -2.22 1.84 15.11
N VAL A 154 -3.07 1.78 14.08
CA VAL A 154 -3.25 2.87 13.13
C VAL A 154 -4.09 3.92 13.84
N PRO A 155 -3.63 5.17 13.98
CA PRO A 155 -4.52 6.21 14.45
C PRO A 155 -5.47 6.55 13.31
N PHE A 156 -6.57 5.83 13.19
CA PHE A 156 -7.75 6.32 12.48
C PHE A 156 -8.82 6.65 13.51
N ARG A 157 -8.95 7.93 13.81
CA ARG A 157 -10.24 8.51 14.21
C ARG A 157 -10.52 9.62 13.22
N ASP A 158 -11.43 9.34 12.28
CA ASP A 158 -12.17 10.42 11.64
C ASP A 158 -13.01 11.09 12.72
N GLU A 159 -12.49 12.17 13.29
CA GLU A 159 -13.30 13.18 13.96
C GLU A 159 -13.40 14.36 12.98
N TRP A 160 -14.33 14.24 12.01
CA TRP A 160 -14.92 15.37 11.31
C TRP A 160 -16.33 15.59 11.83
#